data_AF-A0A3B8UJZ8-F1
#
_entry.id   AF-A0A3B8UJZ8-F1
#
_cell.length_a   1.000
_cell.length_b   1.000
_cell.length_c   1.000
_cell.angle_alpha   90.00
_cell.angle_beta   90.00
_cell.angle_gamma   90.00
#
_symmetry.space_group_name_H-M   'P 1'
#
loop_
_entity.id
_entity.type
_entity.pdbx_description
1 polymer ?
#
loop_
_entity_poly.entity_id
_entity_poly.type
_entity_poly.pdbx_seq_one_letter_code
_entity_poly.pdbx_strand_id
1 'polypeptide(L)'
;VKNRFGSTNEIGVFEMRQDGLVEVANPSEYMLNGRPEGASGSVVVCLVEGTRPLMVEVQALVCDSNFGMPRRTAAGTDYNRVNLLMAVL
;
A
#
# COMPACT_ATOMS: atom_id res chain seq x y z
N VAL A 1 6.88 5.99 -21.94
CA VAL A 1 5.74 6.84 -22.38
C VAL A 1 6.31 8.17 -22.86
N LYS A 2 5.81 8.76 -23.95
CA LYS A 2 6.40 9.97 -24.56
C LYS A 2 5.28 11.00 -24.79
N ASN A 3 5.40 12.17 -24.18
CA ASN A 3 4.52 13.32 -24.41
C ASN A 3 5.33 14.38 -25.17
N ARG A 4 4.83 14.84 -26.32
CA ARG A 4 5.53 15.83 -27.17
C ARG A 4 5.21 17.29 -26.80
N PHE A 5 4.21 17.50 -25.95
CA PHE A 5 3.65 18.81 -25.64
C PHE A 5 3.47 19.03 -24.13
N GLY A 6 4.05 18.18 -23.27
CA GLY A 6 3.88 18.26 -21.83
C GLY A 6 4.69 17.22 -21.06
N SER A 7 4.46 17.16 -19.75
CA SER A 7 5.14 16.20 -18.86
C SER A 7 4.73 14.76 -19.17
N THR A 8 5.65 13.82 -18.95
CA THR A 8 5.36 12.37 -18.97
C THR A 8 5.03 11.81 -17.60
N ASN A 9 5.13 12.62 -16.54
CA ASN A 9 4.97 12.20 -15.15
C ASN A 9 3.56 12.52 -14.59
N GLU A 10 2.67 13.05 -15.43
CA GLU A 10 1.29 13.29 -15.06
C GLU A 10 0.50 11.98 -15.11
N ILE A 11 -0.22 11.70 -14.02
CA ILE A 11 -1.11 10.54 -13.90
C ILE A 11 -2.52 11.08 -13.68
N GLY A 12 -3.43 10.77 -14.60
CA GLY A 12 -4.87 10.97 -14.40
C GLY A 12 -5.44 9.76 -13.68
N VAL A 13 -6.12 9.98 -12.55
CA VAL A 13 -6.78 8.93 -11.77
C VAL A 13 -8.28 9.10 -11.93
N PHE A 14 -8.97 8.00 -12.24
CA PHE A 14 -10.41 7.99 -12.48
C PHE A 14 -11.05 6.83 -11.71
N GLU A 15 -12.22 7.08 -11.14
CA GLU A 15 -13.08 6.09 -10.52
C GLU A 15 -14.20 5.70 -11.50
N MET A 16 -14.41 4.40 -11.70
CA MET A 16 -15.54 3.92 -12.50
C MET A 16 -16.81 3.93 -11.64
N ARG A 17 -17.76 4.80 -11.99
CA ARG A 17 -19.10 4.89 -11.39
C ARG A 17 -20.16 4.38 -12.37
N GLN A 18 -21.42 4.31 -11.93
CA GLN A 18 -22.53 3.87 -12.77
C GLN A 18 -22.66 4.70 -14.06
N ASP A 19 -22.39 6.00 -13.97
CA ASP A 19 -22.47 6.93 -15.10
C ASP A 19 -21.17 7.03 -15.92
N GLY A 20 -20.13 6.27 -15.57
CA GLY A 20 -18.84 6.22 -16.27
C GLY A 20 -17.64 6.63 -15.43
N LEU A 21 -16.56 7.06 -16.10
CA LEU A 21 -15.31 7.45 -15.45
C LEU A 21 -15.41 8.87 -14.88
N VAL A 22 -15.21 8.99 -13.57
CA VAL A 22 -15.18 10.27 -12.85
C VAL A 22 -13.74 10.55 -12.38
N GLU A 23 -13.25 11.75 -12.63
CA GLU A 23 -11.90 12.15 -12.23
C GLU A 23 -11.75 12.21 -10.71
N VAL A 24 -10.64 11.68 -10.21
CA VAL A 24 -10.25 11.73 -8.80
C VAL A 24 -9.27 12.88 -8.62
N ALA A 25 -9.74 13.99 -8.06
CA ALA A 25 -8.95 15.21 -7.88
C ALA A 25 -7.73 15.03 -6.93
N ASN A 26 -7.88 14.19 -5.90
CA ASN A 26 -6.82 13.89 -4.95
C ASN A 26 -6.63 12.37 -4.81
N PRO A 27 -5.74 11.76 -5.62
CA PRO A 27 -5.49 10.32 -5.56
C PRO A 27 -5.02 9.84 -4.19
N SER A 28 -4.20 10.65 -3.50
CA SER A 28 -3.66 10.29 -2.20
C SER A 28 -4.75 10.16 -1.15
N GLU A 29 -5.66 11.12 -1.10
CA GLU A 29 -6.81 11.08 -0.19
C GLU A 29 -7.77 9.95 -0.55
N TYR A 30 -8.05 9.76 -1.84
CA TYR A 30 -8.91 8.67 -2.32
C TYR A 30 -8.36 7.29 -1.94
N MET A 31 -7.04 7.07 -2.08
CA MET A 31 -6.38 5.81 -1.70
C MET A 31 -6.28 5.59 -0.18
N LEU A 32 -6.28 6.66 0.61
CA LEU A 32 -6.28 6.60 2.07
C LEU A 32 -7.69 6.50 2.67
N ASN A 33 -8.72 6.71 1.86
CA ASN A 33 -10.12 6.71 2.29
C ASN A 33 -10.56 5.30 2.73
N GLY A 34 -11.43 5.23 3.74
CA GLY A 34 -11.89 3.97 4.33
C GLY A 34 -10.94 3.33 5.36
N ARG A 35 -9.78 3.94 5.64
CA ARG A 35 -8.90 3.50 6.74
C ARG A 35 -9.51 3.91 8.09
N PRO A 36 -9.49 3.03 9.11
CA PRO A 36 -9.94 3.40 10.43
C PRO A 36 -8.98 4.41 11.07
N GLU A 37 -9.51 5.52 11.56
CA GLU A 37 -8.71 6.53 12.28
C GLU A 37 -8.09 5.92 13.55
N GLY A 38 -6.77 6.08 13.71
CA GLY A 38 -6.05 5.58 14.88
C GLY A 38 -5.83 4.06 14.93
N ALA A 39 -6.10 3.33 13.84
CA ALA A 39 -5.80 1.89 13.79
C ALA A 39 -4.29 1.61 13.83
N SER A 40 -3.86 0.82 14.81
CA SER A 40 -2.49 0.33 14.91
C SER A 40 -2.20 -0.76 13.87
N GLY A 41 -0.93 -0.92 13.49
CA GLY A 41 -0.51 -2.03 12.63
C GLY A 41 -0.83 -1.83 11.15
N SER A 42 -1.13 -0.60 10.71
CA SER A 42 -1.29 -0.26 9.30
C SER A 42 -0.37 0.92 8.93
N VAL A 43 0.37 0.79 7.83
CA VAL A 43 1.20 1.86 7.28
C VAL A 43 1.08 1.87 5.76
N VAL A 44 1.10 3.06 5.16
CA VAL A 44 1.07 3.21 3.70
C VAL A 44 2.47 3.58 3.22
N VAL A 45 2.94 2.86 2.20
CA VAL A 45 4.25 3.06 1.58
C VAL A 45 4.09 3.21 0.08
N CYS A 46 4.92 4.07 -0.53
CA CYS A 46 5.03 4.16 -1.97
C CYS A 46 6.03 3.09 -2.45
N LEU A 47 5.53 2.10 -3.20
CA LEU A 47 6.33 1.09 -3.88
C LEU A 47 6.50 1.48 -5.35
N VAL A 48 7.62 1.09 -5.95
CA VAL A 48 7.86 1.29 -7.38
C VAL A 48 7.81 -0.05 -8.09
N GLU A 49 6.79 -0.25 -8.92
CA GLU A 49 6.70 -1.41 -9.81
C GLU A 49 7.24 -1.01 -11.19
N GLY A 50 8.49 -1.39 -11.46
CA GLY A 50 9.21 -0.94 -12.66
C GLY A 50 9.50 0.56 -12.60
N THR A 51 8.68 1.36 -13.28
CA THR A 51 8.75 2.83 -13.25
C THR A 51 7.48 3.49 -12.69
N ARG A 52 6.48 2.69 -12.28
CA ARG A 52 5.21 3.21 -11.78
C ARG A 52 5.23 3.25 -10.24
N PRO A 53 5.06 4.44 -9.63
CA PRO A 53 4.81 4.53 -8.20
C PRO A 53 3.39 4.02 -7.89
N LEU A 54 3.27 3.17 -6.87
CA LEU A 54 2.03 2.60 -6.37
C LEU A 54 1.99 2.81 -4.86
N MET A 55 0.88 3.38 -4.36
CA MET A 55 0.65 3.44 -2.92
C MET A 55 0.11 2.10 -2.47
N VAL A 56 0.79 1.47 -1.52
CA VAL A 56 0.44 0.15 -0.98
C VAL A 56 0.35 0.22 0.53
N GLU A 57 -0.69 -0.40 1.08
CA GLU A 57 -0.85 -0.55 2.53
C GLU A 57 -0.17 -1.84 3.00
N VAL A 58 0.69 -1.73 4.01
CA VAL A 58 1.28 -2.86 4.73
C VAL A 58 0.58 -2.97 6.08
N GLN A 59 0.08 -4.16 6.37
CA GLN A 59 -0.64 -4.46 7.60
C GLN A 59 0.11 -5.50 8.44
N ALA A 60 0.06 -5.33 9.75
CA ALA A 60 0.68 -6.22 10.73
C ALA A 60 -0.22 -6.34 11.96
N LEU A 61 -0.32 -7.56 12.47
CA LEU A 61 -0.98 -7.87 13.73
C LEU A 61 0.01 -8.66 14.59
N VAL A 62 0.35 -8.11 15.75
CA VAL A 62 1.26 -8.72 16.72
C VAL A 62 0.51 -8.92 18.03
N CYS A 63 0.59 -10.12 18.58
CA CYS A 63 0.00 -10.48 19.86
C CYS A 63 0.87 -11.53 20.56
N ASP A 64 0.71 -11.65 21.87
CA ASP A 64 1.42 -12.66 22.65
C ASP A 64 0.98 -14.08 22.23
N SER A 65 1.96 -14.98 22.11
CA SER A 65 1.72 -16.37 21.77
C SER A 65 1.48 -17.20 23.02
N ASN A 66 0.35 -17.90 23.06
CA ASN A 66 0.08 -18.90 24.09
C ASN A 66 0.72 -20.28 23.77
N PHE A 67 1.38 -20.41 22.62
CA PHE A 67 2.08 -21.63 22.20
C PHE A 67 3.60 -21.53 22.45
N GLY A 68 4.25 -22.69 22.59
CA GLY A 68 5.71 -22.77 22.79
C GLY A 68 6.57 -22.23 21.64
N MET A 69 6.01 -22.09 20.44
CA MET A 69 6.64 -21.35 19.34
C MET A 69 5.66 -20.29 18.80
N PRO A 70 6.07 -19.01 18.73
CA PRO A 70 5.23 -17.95 18.17
C PRO A 70 5.02 -18.16 16.67
N ARG A 71 3.76 -18.05 16.24
CA ARG A 71 3.39 -18.15 14.83
C ARG A 71 3.79 -16.87 14.09
N ARG A 72 4.45 -17.04 12.95
CA ARG A 72 4.76 -15.97 12.00
C ARG A 72 4.11 -16.33 10.66
N THR A 73 3.42 -15.40 10.04
CA THR A 73 2.76 -15.61 8.75
C THR A 73 2.86 -14.31 7.96
N ALA A 74 3.19 -14.43 6.68
CA ALA A 74 3.33 -13.31 5.76
C ALA A 74 2.58 -13.64 4.46
N ALA A 75 1.87 -12.66 3.92
CA ALA A 75 1.16 -12.75 2.64
C ALA A 75 1.45 -11.46 1.85
N GLY A 76 1.76 -11.59 0.57
CA GLY A 76 2.14 -10.44 -0.28
C GLY A 76 3.55 -9.89 -0.02
N THR A 77 4.31 -10.47 0.92
CA THR A 77 5.70 -10.10 1.23
C THR A 77 6.58 -11.33 1.39
N ASP A 78 7.89 -11.16 1.17
CA ASP A 78 8.87 -12.23 1.42
C ASP A 78 8.95 -12.57 2.91
N TYR A 79 8.76 -13.85 3.25
CA TYR A 79 8.74 -14.33 4.62
C TYR A 79 10.10 -14.16 5.33
N ASN A 80 11.20 -14.39 4.61
CA ASN A 80 12.55 -14.26 5.19
C ASN A 80 12.89 -12.81 5.51
N ARG A 81 12.48 -11.88 4.65
CA ARG A 81 12.61 -10.43 4.89
C ARG A 81 11.84 -10.01 6.13
N VAL A 82 10.62 -10.50 6.33
CA VAL A 82 9.84 -10.22 7.55
C VAL A 82 10.56 -10.75 8.79
N ASN A 83 11.11 -11.97 8.74
CA ASN A 83 11.90 -12.53 9.85
C ASN A 83 13.16 -11.70 10.16
N LEU A 84 13.86 -11.23 9.14
CA LEU A 84 15.04 -10.40 9.32
C LEU A 84 14.68 -9.05 9.95
N LEU A 85 13.61 -8.41 9.49
CA LEU A 85 13.11 -7.17 10.08
C LEU A 85 12.73 -7.35 11.55
N MET A 86 12.03 -8.44 11.89
CA MET A 86 11.71 -8.77 13.29
C MET A 86 12.95 -9.04 14.16
N ALA A 87 14.07 -9.47 13.58
CA ALA A 87 15.32 -9.67 14.31
C ALA A 87 16.08 -8.37 14.57
N VAL A 88 15.78 -7.30 13.81
CA VAL A 88 16.39 -5.97 13.95
C VAL A 88 15.62 -5.09 14.93
N LEU A 89 14.30 -5.24 14.99
CA LEU A 89 13.41 -4.54 15.93
C LEU A 89 13.63 -5.00 17.37
#